data_AF-Q0AWY5-F1
#
_entry.id   AF-Q0AWY5-F1
#
_cell.length_a   1.000
_cell.length_b   1.000
_cell.length_c   1.000
_cell.angle_alpha   90.00
_cell.angle_beta   90.00
_cell.angle_gamma   90.00
#
_symmetry.space_group_name_H-M   'P 1'
#
loop_
_entity.id
_entity.type
_entity.pdbx_description
1 polymer ?
#
loop_
_entity_poly.entity_id
_entity_poly.type
_entity_poly.pdbx_seq_one_letter_code
_entity_poly.pdbx_strand_id
1 'polypeptide(L)'
;MKISLLRDIIDGIGQGGRNMAVSYKKLLHMLIDKDMTIADLQKQAGYSANISTRLRNDTYISLESVEKICRVLNCKMDEIIEFVPEGKNGGKDNA
;
A
#
# COMPACT_ATOMS: atom_id res chain seq x y z
N MET A 1 -30.93 20.64 29.95
CA MET A 1 -29.50 21.01 29.82
C MET A 1 -28.51 19.93 30.28
N LYS A 2 -28.89 18.91 31.07
CA LYS A 2 -27.96 17.85 31.54
C LYS A 2 -27.91 16.56 30.68
N ILE A 3 -28.81 16.39 29.70
CA ILE A 3 -28.88 15.16 28.87
C ILE A 3 -28.11 15.30 27.55
N SER A 4 -27.89 16.52 27.06
CA SER A 4 -27.12 16.78 25.83
C SER A 4 -25.64 16.41 26.00
N LEU A 5 -25.05 16.74 27.15
CA LEU A 5 -23.63 16.48 27.43
C LEU A 5 -23.29 14.98 27.54
N LEU A 6 -24.26 14.12 27.87
CA LEU A 6 -24.05 12.67 27.91
C LEU A 6 -24.12 12.02 26.52
N ARG A 7 -24.84 12.60 25.55
CA ARG A 7 -24.81 12.10 24.16
C ARG A 7 -23.46 12.38 23.51
N ASP A 8 -22.89 13.56 23.75
CA ASP A 8 -21.57 13.92 23.20
C ASP A 8 -20.44 12.99 23.70
N ILE A 9 -20.56 12.44 24.92
CA ILE A 9 -19.62 11.46 25.46
C ILE A 9 -19.82 10.06 24.85
N ILE A 10 -21.06 9.67 24.54
CA ILE A 10 -21.36 8.37 23.92
C ILE A 10 -20.98 8.37 22.43
N ASP A 11 -21.21 9.48 21.72
CA ASP A 11 -20.82 9.64 20.31
C ASP A 11 -19.29 9.81 20.14
N GLY A 12 -18.57 10.16 21.22
CA GLY A 12 -17.11 10.39 21.22
C GLY A 12 -16.22 9.16 21.28
N ILE A 13 -16.76 7.96 21.52
CA ILE A 13 -15.99 6.69 21.66
C ILE A 13 -16.10 5.83 20.38
N GLY A 14 -16.68 6.38 19.31
CA GLY A 14 -16.99 5.66 18.07
C GLY A 14 -16.01 5.82 16.90
N GLN A 15 -14.81 6.40 17.09
CA GLN A 15 -13.76 6.43 16.04
C GLN A 15 -12.64 5.43 16.36
N GLY A 16 -13.01 4.15 16.44
CA GLY A 16 -12.07 3.04 16.59
C GLY A 16 -11.32 2.80 15.28
N GLY A 17 -10.04 3.18 15.26
CA GLY A 17 -9.02 2.71 14.30
C GLY A 17 -9.18 3.21 12.87
N ARG A 18 -8.36 4.18 12.46
CA ARG A 18 -8.03 4.32 11.03
C ARG A 18 -7.28 3.07 10.61
N ASN A 19 -8.00 2.09 10.10
CA ASN A 19 -7.42 0.86 9.56
C ASN A 19 -6.52 1.29 8.37
N MET A 20 -5.24 0.91 8.38
CA MET A 20 -4.25 1.38 7.40
C MET A 20 -3.87 0.20 6.50
N ALA A 21 -3.91 0.41 5.19
CA ALA A 21 -3.49 -0.55 4.18
C ALA A 21 -2.17 -0.11 3.54
N VAL A 22 -1.36 -1.09 3.14
CA VAL A 22 -0.20 -0.85 2.27
C VAL A 22 -0.70 -0.53 0.87
N SER A 23 -0.02 0.38 0.17
CA SER A 23 -0.22 0.66 -1.24
C SER A 23 1.12 0.66 -1.97
N TYR A 24 1.14 0.02 -3.14
CA TYR A 24 2.30 -0.01 -4.03
C TYR A 24 2.09 0.85 -5.28
N LYS A 25 1.16 1.81 -5.26
CA LYS A 25 0.95 2.73 -6.40
C LYS A 25 2.22 3.49 -6.79
N LYS A 26 3.01 3.94 -5.80
CA LYS A 26 4.29 4.60 -6.05
C LYS A 26 5.29 3.69 -6.77
N LEU A 27 5.37 2.41 -6.38
CA LEU A 27 6.17 1.42 -7.10
C LEU A 27 5.75 1.30 -8.56
N LEU A 28 4.45 1.20 -8.84
CA LEU A 28 3.94 1.08 -10.21
C LEU A 28 4.27 2.31 -11.05
N HIS A 29 4.16 3.51 -10.49
CA HIS A 29 4.57 4.74 -11.19
C HIS A 29 6.07 4.73 -11.49
N MET A 30 6.91 4.36 -10.53
CA MET A 30 8.35 4.25 -10.73
C MET A 30 8.73 3.22 -11.81
N LEU A 31 7.98 2.13 -11.92
CA LEU A 31 8.17 1.13 -12.97
C LEU A 31 7.83 1.68 -14.35
N ILE A 32 6.78 2.50 -14.48
CA ILE A 32 6.44 3.20 -15.72
C ILE A 32 7.56 4.19 -16.10
N ASP A 33 8.05 4.97 -15.14
CA ASP A 33 9.13 5.94 -15.38
C ASP A 33 10.44 5.28 -15.86
N LYS A 34 10.65 4.01 -15.50
CA LYS A 34 11.82 3.21 -15.87
C LYS A 34 11.57 2.27 -17.07
N ASP A 35 10.40 2.33 -17.70
CA ASP A 35 9.98 1.41 -18.78
C ASP A 35 10.14 -0.08 -18.38
N MET A 36 9.77 -0.42 -17.15
CA MET A 36 9.88 -1.77 -16.59
C MET A 36 8.51 -2.37 -16.27
N THR A 37 8.29 -3.64 -16.62
CA THR A 37 7.08 -4.35 -16.19
C THR A 37 7.26 -5.04 -14.84
N ILE A 38 6.17 -5.42 -14.17
CA ILE A 38 6.21 -6.28 -12.97
C ILE A 38 6.91 -7.62 -13.25
N ALA A 39 6.80 -8.15 -14.48
CA ALA A 39 7.48 -9.38 -14.86
C ALA A 39 9.01 -9.18 -14.98
N ASP A 40 9.44 -8.02 -15.49
CA ASP A 40 10.87 -7.69 -15.56
C ASP A 40 11.44 -7.43 -14.16
N LEU A 41 10.70 -6.72 -13.32
CA LEU A 41 11.06 -6.54 -11.91
C LEU A 41 11.19 -7.90 -11.21
N GLN A 42 10.25 -8.82 -11.41
CA GLN A 42 10.32 -10.16 -10.82
C GLN A 42 11.58 -10.91 -11.28
N LYS A 43 11.91 -10.87 -12.57
CA LYS A 43 13.12 -11.52 -13.12
C LYS A 43 14.40 -10.91 -12.54
N GLN A 44 14.47 -9.59 -12.43
CA GLN A 44 15.66 -8.89 -11.93
C GLN A 44 15.82 -9.01 -10.41
N ALA A 45 14.72 -8.92 -9.66
CA ALA A 45 14.73 -8.98 -8.19
C ALA A 45 14.77 -10.42 -7.66
N GLY A 46 14.44 -11.41 -8.49
CA GLY A 46 14.52 -12.83 -8.12
C GLY A 46 13.52 -13.24 -7.04
N TYR A 47 12.39 -12.55 -6.91
CA TYR A 47 11.32 -12.93 -5.98
C TYR A 47 10.29 -13.85 -6.66
N SER A 48 9.47 -14.55 -5.86
CA SER A 48 8.48 -15.51 -6.37
C SER A 48 7.25 -14.83 -6.99
N ALA A 49 6.54 -15.54 -7.89
CA ALA A 49 5.31 -15.02 -8.50
C ALA A 49 4.22 -14.62 -7.49
N ASN A 50 4.22 -15.21 -6.28
CA ASN A 50 3.34 -14.82 -5.17
C ASN A 50 3.53 -13.34 -4.79
N ILE A 51 4.77 -12.84 -4.79
CA ILE A 51 5.05 -11.44 -4.49
C ILE A 51 4.48 -10.52 -5.57
N SER A 52 4.62 -10.87 -6.86
CA SER A 52 3.98 -10.12 -7.96
C SER A 52 2.46 -9.98 -7.77
N THR A 53 1.78 -11.06 -7.38
CA THR A 53 0.34 -11.04 -7.08
C THR A 53 0.03 -10.15 -5.88
N ARG A 54 0.85 -10.22 -4.83
CA ARG A 54 0.68 -9.42 -3.62
C ARG A 54 0.86 -7.92 -3.85
N LEU A 55 1.81 -7.53 -4.71
CA LEU A 55 2.03 -6.15 -5.12
C LEU A 55 0.81 -5.58 -5.86
N ARG A 56 0.22 -6.38 -6.77
CA ARG A 56 -0.99 -5.96 -7.53
C ARG A 56 -2.23 -5.82 -6.64
N ASN A 57 -2.31 -6.63 -5.60
CA ASN A 57 -3.46 -6.64 -4.69
C ASN A 57 -3.28 -5.74 -3.46
N ASP A 58 -2.23 -4.90 -3.43
CA ASP A 58 -1.94 -4.03 -2.28
C ASP A 58 -1.90 -4.79 -0.94
N THR A 59 -1.24 -5.95 -0.94
CA THR A 59 -1.09 -6.79 0.25
C THR A 59 0.34 -6.78 0.77
N TYR A 60 0.48 -6.97 2.08
CA TYR A 60 1.78 -6.97 2.75
C TYR A 60 2.72 -8.07 2.22
N ILE A 61 3.95 -7.68 1.96
CA ILE A 61 5.08 -8.55 1.60
C ILE A 61 6.16 -8.48 2.68
N SER A 62 7.11 -9.42 2.66
CA SER A 62 8.24 -9.39 3.60
C SER A 62 9.19 -8.22 3.29
N LEU A 63 9.85 -7.69 4.31
CA LEU A 63 10.89 -6.67 4.13
C LEU A 63 12.07 -7.18 3.27
N GLU A 64 12.36 -8.48 3.29
CA GLU A 64 13.33 -9.09 2.37
C GLU A 64 12.93 -8.89 0.90
N SER A 65 11.62 -8.99 0.58
CA SER A 65 11.13 -8.74 -0.78
C SER A 65 11.25 -7.25 -1.14
N VAL A 66 10.97 -6.37 -0.18
CA VAL A 66 11.14 -4.91 -0.36
C VAL A 66 12.60 -4.57 -0.62
N GLU A 67 13.54 -5.13 0.15
CA GLU A 67 14.97 -4.94 -0.05
C GLU A 67 15.42 -5.36 -1.46
N LYS A 68 14.99 -6.53 -1.94
CA LYS A 68 15.29 -6.99 -3.31
C LYS A 68 14.79 -6.00 -4.37
N ILE A 69 13.58 -5.47 -4.20
CA ILE A 69 13.02 -4.45 -5.10
C ILE A 69 13.84 -3.17 -5.05
N CYS A 70 14.13 -2.67 -3.84
CA CYS A 70 14.94 -1.47 -3.63
C CYS A 70 16.32 -1.59 -4.27
N ARG A 71 16.96 -2.76 -4.17
CA ARG A 71 18.27 -3.05 -4.77
C ARG A 71 18.26 -2.99 -6.28
N VAL A 72 17.21 -3.50 -6.93
CA VAL A 72 17.08 -3.47 -8.40
C VAL A 72 16.76 -2.06 -8.90
N LEU A 73 15.86 -1.37 -8.22
CA LEU A 73 15.40 -0.05 -8.66
C LEU A 73 16.33 1.09 -8.20
N ASN A 74 17.29 0.78 -7.33
CA ASN A 74 18.18 1.72 -6.64
C ASN A 74 17.39 2.85 -5.95
N CYS A 75 16.41 2.47 -5.13
CA CYS A 75 15.50 3.37 -4.45
C CYS A 75 15.36 3.01 -2.96
N LYS A 76 14.70 3.90 -2.20
CA LYS A 76 14.35 3.66 -0.80
C LYS A 76 12.94 3.10 -0.67
N MET A 77 12.66 2.44 0.46
CA MET A 77 11.35 1.85 0.72
C MET A 77 10.22 2.89 0.77
N ASP A 78 10.48 4.13 1.21
CA ASP A 78 9.49 5.21 1.29
C ASP A 78 9.06 5.75 -0.10
N GLU A 79 9.87 5.48 -1.12
CA GLU A 79 9.59 5.87 -2.51
C GLU A 79 8.69 4.85 -3.22
N ILE A 80 8.61 3.61 -2.72
CA ILE A 80 7.86 2.52 -3.37
C ILE A 80 6.64 2.04 -2.57
N ILE A 81 6.62 2.32 -1.25
CA ILE A 81 5.55 1.91 -0.33
C ILE A 81 4.92 3.16 0.29
N GLU A 82 3.60 3.12 0.38
CA GLU A 82 2.82 4.09 1.15
C GLU A 82 1.79 3.37 2.02
N PHE A 83 1.50 3.93 3.19
CA PHE A 83 0.40 3.45 4.03
C PHE A 83 -0.76 4.43 3.93
N VAL A 84 -1.91 3.96 3.48
CA VAL A 84 -3.11 4.78 3.28
C VAL A 84 -4.27 4.27 4.14
N PRO A 85 -5.23 5.13 4.53
CA PRO A 85 -6.44 4.67 5.22
C PRO A 85 -7.23 3.68 4.35
N GLU A 86 -7.70 2.60 4.96
CA GLU A 86 -8.62 1.64 4.33
C GLU A 86 -9.88 2.37 3.83
N GLY A 87 -10.31 2.02 2.62
CA GLY A 87 -11.39 2.71 1.90
C GLY A 87 -10.93 3.83 0.96
N LYS A 88 -9.65 4.24 0.99
CA LYS A 88 -9.06 5.16 0.00
C LYS A 88 -8.25 4.47 -1.11
N ASN A 89 -8.22 3.14 -1.15
CA ASN A 89 -7.78 2.39 -2.33
C ASN A 89 -8.85 2.50 -3.43
N GLY A 90 -9.04 3.72 -3.95
CA GLY A 90 -9.73 4.00 -5.20
C GLY A 90 -8.92 3.36 -6.32
N GLY A 91 -9.45 2.23 -6.81
CA GLY A 91 -8.87 1.39 -7.84
C GLY A 91 -9.93 0.41 -8.37
N LYS A 92 -11.14 0.92 -8.59
CA LYS A 92 -12.08 0.41 -9.59
C LYS A 92 -12.51 1.60 -10.44
N ASP A 93 -11.55 2.18 -11.13
CA ASP A 93 -11.82 2.94 -12.34
C ASP A 93 -11.86 1.89 -13.45
N ASN A 94 -13.03 1.28 -13.64
CA ASN A 94 -13.37 0.67 -14.92
C ASN A 94 -14.66 1.35 -15.38
N ALA A 95 -14.51 2.09 -16.47
CA ALA A 95 -15.57 2.69 -17.27
C ALA A 95 -16.52 1.60 -17.84
#